data_AF-A0A9E3QFF5-F1
#
_entry.id   AF-A0A9E3QFF5-F1
#
_cell.length_a   1.000
_cell.length_b   1.000
_cell.length_c   1.000
_cell.angle_alpha   90.00
_cell.angle_beta   90.00
_cell.angle_gamma   90.00
#
_symmetry.space_group_name_H-M   'P 1'
#
loop_
_entity.id
_entity.type
_entity.pdbx_description
1 polymer ?
#
loop_
_entity_poly.entity_id
_entity_poly.type
_entity_poly.pdbx_seq_one_letter_code
_entity_poly.pdbx_strand_id
1 'polypeptide(L)'
;VMYRSEATSVEGFIQQLAVSYLGSGYWFYVVGEVPEGKDPRRVDEKLVARYEIDLSKWARARRKRAGLANLQYLRLGRLFVLLATHGNHPFFEWEAASVRDARKTPIRFRGYSISYRGGASPRPHRPR
;
A
#
# COMPACT_ATOMS: atom_id res chain seq x y z
N VAL A 1 -15.78 0.97 12.31
CA VAL A 1 -15.89 1.28 10.86
C VAL A 1 -15.26 0.11 10.14
N MET A 2 -16.01 -0.58 9.29
CA MET A 2 -15.52 -1.74 8.54
C MET A 2 -14.42 -1.29 7.58
N TYR A 3 -13.27 -1.97 7.55
CA TYR A 3 -12.17 -1.65 6.66
C TYR A 3 -12.62 -1.75 5.20
N ARG A 4 -12.65 -0.63 4.47
CA ARG A 4 -13.05 -0.60 3.05
C ARG A 4 -11.82 -0.81 2.17
N SER A 5 -11.58 -2.07 1.82
CA SER A 5 -10.49 -2.51 0.96
C SER A 5 -10.76 -2.38 -0.54
N GLU A 6 -12.02 -2.30 -0.95
CA GLU A 6 -12.41 -2.35 -2.36
C GLU A 6 -12.58 -0.94 -2.96
N ALA A 7 -11.75 -0.65 -3.96
CA ALA A 7 -11.97 0.45 -4.88
C ALA A 7 -12.98 0.02 -5.95
N THR A 8 -13.93 0.90 -6.26
CA THR A 8 -14.98 0.66 -7.25
C THR A 8 -14.64 1.24 -8.62
N SER A 9 -13.54 2.00 -8.73
CA SER A 9 -13.02 2.56 -9.98
C SER A 9 -11.50 2.60 -9.98
N VAL A 10 -10.91 2.68 -11.18
CA VAL A 10 -9.46 2.80 -11.37
C VAL A 10 -8.97 4.14 -10.80
N GLU A 11 -9.70 5.22 -11.04
CA GLU A 11 -9.36 6.56 -10.55
C GLU A 11 -9.34 6.60 -9.03
N GLY A 12 -10.36 6.00 -8.38
CA GLY A 12 -10.42 5.90 -6.92
C GLY A 12 -9.28 5.08 -6.35
N PHE A 13 -8.93 3.97 -7.01
CA PHE A 13 -7.78 3.14 -6.64
C PHE A 13 -6.47 3.93 -6.74
N ILE A 14 -6.24 4.63 -7.85
CA ILE A 14 -5.04 5.44 -8.08
C ILE A 14 -4.95 6.57 -7.05
N GLN A 15 -6.06 7.26 -6.78
CA GLN A 15 -6.09 8.36 -5.83
C GLN A 15 -5.73 7.89 -4.42
N GLN A 16 -6.33 6.80 -3.94
CA GLN A 16 -5.96 6.22 -2.64
C GLN A 16 -4.49 5.78 -2.60
N LEU A 17 -4.03 5.08 -3.63
CA LEU A 17 -2.68 4.55 -3.69
C LEU A 17 -1.63 5.66 -3.69
N ALA A 18 -1.73 6.58 -4.66
CA ALA A 18 -0.72 7.61 -4.88
C ALA A 18 -0.77 8.71 -3.82
N VAL A 19 -1.97 9.22 -3.52
CA VAL A 19 -2.13 10.39 -2.64
C VAL A 19 -2.13 9.98 -1.18
N SER A 20 -2.91 8.98 -0.80
CA SER A 20 -3.09 8.63 0.61
C SER A 20 -1.96 7.75 1.14
N TYR A 21 -1.51 6.74 0.39
CA TYR A 21 -0.57 5.75 0.91
C TYR A 21 0.89 6.09 0.60
N LEU A 22 1.27 6.30 -0.66
CA LEU A 22 2.67 6.61 -1.00
C LEU A 22 3.15 7.92 -0.35
N GLY A 23 2.30 8.95 -0.31
CA GLY A 23 2.57 10.20 0.41
C GLY A 23 2.74 10.03 1.93
N SER A 24 2.10 9.01 2.53
CA SER A 24 2.15 8.73 3.97
C SER A 24 3.28 7.76 4.37
N GLY A 25 4.16 7.39 3.44
CA GLY A 25 5.33 6.55 3.71
C GLY A 25 5.12 5.04 3.51
N TYR A 26 4.03 4.62 2.87
CA TYR A 26 3.78 3.23 2.51
C TYR A 26 4.50 2.87 1.21
N TRP A 27 5.83 2.82 1.24
CA TRP A 27 6.64 2.65 0.02
C TRP A 27 6.84 1.20 -0.39
N PHE A 28 6.73 0.26 0.55
CA PHE A 28 6.94 -1.15 0.26
C PHE A 28 5.62 -1.77 -0.19
N TYR A 29 5.64 -2.59 -1.22
CA TYR A 29 4.42 -3.16 -1.76
C TYR A 29 4.59 -4.55 -2.35
N VAL A 30 3.48 -5.28 -2.38
CA VAL A 30 3.30 -6.55 -3.12
C VAL A 30 2.05 -6.40 -3.96
N VAL A 31 2.11 -6.82 -5.22
CA VAL A 31 0.93 -6.93 -6.10
C VAL A 31 0.53 -8.39 -6.17
N GLY A 32 -0.77 -8.66 -6.07
CA GLY A 32 -1.31 -9.99 -6.20
C GLY A 32 -2.68 -10.00 -6.88
N GLU A 33 -3.18 -11.21 -7.11
CA GLU A 33 -4.49 -11.45 -7.71
C GLU A 33 -5.26 -12.49 -6.88
N VAL A 34 -6.55 -12.25 -6.68
CA VAL A 34 -7.46 -13.22 -6.08
C VAL A 34 -7.66 -14.37 -7.06
N PRO A 35 -7.25 -15.60 -6.72
CA PRO A 35 -7.36 -16.76 -7.61
C PRO A 35 -8.78 -16.96 -8.13
N GLU A 36 -8.93 -17.39 -9.37
CA GLU A 36 -10.22 -17.71 -9.97
C GLU A 36 -11.00 -18.72 -9.11
N GLY A 37 -12.32 -18.56 -9.04
CA GLY A 37 -13.20 -19.38 -8.20
C GLY A 37 -13.21 -19.03 -6.70
N LYS A 38 -12.28 -18.20 -6.20
CA LYS A 38 -12.37 -17.66 -4.83
C LYS A 38 -13.24 -16.41 -4.78
N ASP A 39 -14.00 -16.27 -3.69
CA ASP A 39 -14.68 -15.02 -3.35
C ASP A 39 -13.63 -13.98 -2.91
N PRO A 40 -13.49 -12.84 -3.62
CA PRO A 40 -12.57 -11.78 -3.25
C PRO A 40 -12.80 -11.26 -1.83
N ARG A 41 -14.04 -11.17 -1.35
CA ARG A 41 -14.33 -10.63 -0.01
C ARG A 41 -13.77 -11.50 1.10
N ARG A 42 -13.86 -12.82 0.95
CA ARG A 42 -13.24 -13.77 1.89
C ARG A 42 -11.71 -13.73 1.87
N VAL A 43 -11.11 -13.39 0.73
CA VAL A 43 -9.66 -13.18 0.65
C VAL A 43 -9.29 -11.87 1.32
N ASP A 44 -10.06 -10.80 1.12
CA ASP A 44 -9.88 -9.52 1.80
C ASP A 44 -9.86 -9.70 3.32
N GLU A 45 -10.87 -10.35 3.88
CA GLU A 45 -10.98 -10.63 5.32
C GLU A 45 -9.75 -11.40 5.85
N LYS A 46 -9.33 -12.44 5.12
CA LYS A 46 -8.14 -13.23 5.50
C LYS A 46 -6.87 -12.41 5.47
N LEU A 47 -6.67 -11.56 4.46
CA LEU A 47 -5.49 -10.71 4.35
C LEU A 47 -5.49 -9.62 5.41
N VAL A 48 -6.63 -8.96 5.65
CA VAL A 48 -6.78 -7.93 6.68
C VAL A 48 -6.50 -8.50 8.07
N ALA A 49 -6.99 -9.71 8.37
CA ALA A 49 -6.73 -10.38 9.64
C ALA A 49 -5.26 -10.84 9.74
N ARG A 50 -4.73 -11.53 8.73
CA ARG A 50 -3.36 -12.08 8.73
C ARG A 50 -2.29 -10.99 8.91
N TYR A 51 -2.52 -9.82 8.31
CA TYR A 51 -1.57 -8.72 8.30
C TYR A 51 -1.92 -7.60 9.30
N GLU A 52 -2.91 -7.83 10.17
CA GLU A 52 -3.33 -6.88 11.20
C GLU A 52 -3.57 -5.46 10.66
N ILE A 53 -4.29 -5.35 9.55
CA ILE A 53 -4.43 -4.08 8.79
C ILE A 53 -5.45 -3.14 9.44
N ASP A 54 -6.50 -3.71 10.03
CA ASP A 54 -7.61 -2.96 10.64
C ASP A 54 -7.26 -2.43 12.04
N LEU A 55 -6.31 -1.50 12.06
CA LEU A 55 -5.86 -0.82 13.27
C LEU A 55 -6.53 0.55 13.39
N SER A 56 -6.70 1.03 14.62
CA SER A 56 -7.07 2.42 14.85
C SER A 56 -5.93 3.37 14.48
N LYS A 57 -6.25 4.65 14.24
CA LYS A 57 -5.23 5.70 14.04
C LYS A 57 -4.19 5.72 15.17
N TRP A 58 -4.66 5.58 16.42
CA TRP A 58 -3.82 5.57 17.61
C TRP A 58 -2.91 4.35 17.67
N ALA A 59 -3.43 3.17 17.32
CA ALA A 59 -2.63 1.95 17.24
C ALA A 59 -1.52 2.07 16.18
N ARG A 60 -1.84 2.59 14.99
CA ARG A 60 -0.82 2.84 13.94
C ARG A 60 0.26 3.82 14.39
N ALA A 61 -0.13 4.91 15.07
CA ALA A 61 0.81 5.89 15.62
C ALA A 61 1.71 5.30 16.72
N ARG A 62 1.20 4.36 17.53
CA ARG A 62 2.00 3.65 18.54
C ARG A 62 2.97 2.67 17.88
N ARG A 63 2.52 1.87 16.91
CA ARG A 63 3.38 0.96 16.13
C ARG A 63 4.54 1.71 15.47
N LYS A 64 4.25 2.83 14.81
CA LYS A 64 5.28 3.67 14.19
C LYS A 64 6.34 4.16 15.20
N ARG A 65 5.92 4.58 16.39
CA ARG A 65 6.84 4.99 17.48
C ARG A 65 7.69 3.83 18.01
N ALA A 66 7.14 2.62 18.00
CA ALA A 66 7.85 1.40 18.38
C ALA A 66 8.71 0.80 17.24
N GLY A 67 8.84 1.48 16.10
CA GLY A 67 9.59 0.98 14.95
C GLY A 67 8.91 -0.16 14.19
N LEU A 68 7.63 -0.43 14.45
CA LEU A 68 6.83 -1.46 13.77
C LEU A 68 6.21 -0.89 12.49
N ALA A 69 6.17 -1.70 11.44
CA ALA A 69 5.52 -1.30 10.19
C ALA A 69 4.00 -1.35 10.33
N ASN A 70 3.33 -0.47 9.58
CA ASN A 70 1.88 -0.51 9.39
C ASN A 70 1.58 -0.98 7.97
N LEU A 71 0.52 -1.76 7.82
CA LEU A 71 0.09 -2.29 6.53
C LEU A 71 -1.24 -1.69 6.07
N GLN A 72 -1.44 -1.67 4.76
CA GLN A 72 -2.68 -1.33 4.07
C GLN A 72 -2.92 -2.31 2.92
N TYR A 73 -4.19 -2.55 2.62
CA TYR A 73 -4.65 -3.45 1.57
C TYR A 73 -5.69 -2.74 0.70
N LEU A 74 -5.47 -2.76 -0.60
CA LEU A 74 -6.37 -2.14 -1.56
C LEU A 74 -6.60 -3.09 -2.75
N ARG A 75 -7.87 -3.34 -3.09
CA ARG A 75 -8.29 -4.23 -4.18
C ARG A 75 -9.12 -3.48 -5.21
N LEU A 76 -8.93 -3.81 -6.49
CA LEU A 76 -9.80 -3.40 -7.60
C LEU A 76 -10.15 -4.65 -8.43
N GLY A 77 -11.41 -5.07 -8.39
CA GLY A 77 -11.81 -6.35 -8.98
C GLY A 77 -11.12 -7.51 -8.27
N ARG A 78 -10.29 -8.28 -8.99
CA ARG A 78 -9.49 -9.38 -8.42
C ARG A 78 -8.04 -9.00 -8.11
N LEU A 79 -7.55 -7.90 -8.67
CA LEU A 79 -6.18 -7.45 -8.45
C LEU A 79 -6.08 -6.64 -7.17
N PHE A 80 -5.03 -6.85 -6.41
CA PHE A 80 -4.82 -6.14 -5.15
C PHE A 80 -3.37 -5.72 -4.95
N VAL A 81 -3.18 -4.77 -4.03
CA VAL A 81 -1.88 -4.34 -3.53
C VAL A 81 -1.88 -4.38 -2.01
N LEU A 82 -0.85 -5.01 -1.46
CA LEU A 82 -0.45 -4.85 -0.05
C LEU A 82 0.63 -3.79 0.02
N LEU A 83 0.52 -2.90 1.00
CA LEU A 83 1.38 -1.74 1.18
C LEU A 83 1.88 -1.73 2.61
N ALA A 84 3.17 -1.45 2.81
CA ALA A 84 3.78 -1.37 4.12
C ALA A 84 4.62 -0.10 4.27
N THR A 85 4.57 0.49 5.47
CA THR A 85 5.56 1.48 5.88
C THR A 85 6.90 0.81 6.20
N HIS A 86 7.96 1.60 6.33
CA HIS A 86 9.17 1.12 6.97
C HIS A 86 8.91 0.70 8.42
N GLY A 87 9.58 -0.35 8.89
CA GLY A 87 9.51 -0.87 10.26
C GLY A 87 9.55 -2.39 10.30
N ASN A 88 9.58 -2.97 11.50
CA ASN A 88 9.57 -4.41 11.68
C ASN A 88 8.14 -4.97 11.51
N HIS A 89 7.97 -6.01 10.70
CA HIS A 89 6.73 -6.78 10.54
C HIS A 89 7.02 -8.10 9.81
N PRO A 90 6.39 -9.23 10.19
CA PRO A 90 6.57 -10.53 9.50
C PRO A 90 6.24 -10.52 8.00
N PHE A 91 5.52 -9.50 7.53
CA PHE A 91 5.25 -9.26 6.10
C PHE A 91 6.53 -9.25 5.25
N PHE A 92 7.61 -8.63 5.76
CA PHE A 92 8.86 -8.54 5.01
C PHE A 92 9.57 -9.89 4.89
N GLU A 93 9.28 -10.84 5.78
CA GLU A 93 9.81 -12.19 5.73
C GLU A 93 8.91 -13.09 4.86
N TRP A 94 7.60 -13.06 5.09
CA TRP A 94 6.63 -13.90 4.37
C TRP A 94 6.55 -13.57 2.88
N GLU A 95 6.71 -12.29 2.52
CA GLU A 95 6.58 -11.81 1.15
C GLU A 95 7.93 -11.38 0.56
N ALA A 96 9.06 -11.77 1.18
CA ALA A 96 10.40 -11.29 0.84
C ALA A 96 10.73 -11.34 -0.66
N ALA A 97 10.31 -12.41 -1.34
CA ALA A 97 10.56 -12.61 -2.77
C ALA A 97 9.74 -11.67 -3.69
N SER A 98 8.66 -11.09 -3.18
CA SER A 98 7.70 -10.30 -3.95
C SER A 98 7.63 -8.84 -3.51
N VAL A 99 8.16 -8.49 -2.35
CA VAL A 99 8.21 -7.11 -1.85
C VAL A 99 9.07 -6.25 -2.77
N ARG A 100 8.52 -5.10 -3.15
CA ARG A 100 9.17 -4.06 -3.96
C ARG A 100 9.08 -2.71 -3.27
N ASP A 101 9.95 -1.79 -3.67
CA ASP A 101 9.96 -0.41 -3.18
C ASP A 101 9.47 0.53 -4.28
N ALA A 102 8.33 1.20 -4.06
CA ALA A 102 7.67 2.10 -5.02
C ALA A 102 8.52 3.34 -5.39
N ARG A 103 9.56 3.63 -4.59
CA ARG A 103 10.53 4.70 -4.88
C ARG A 103 11.58 4.28 -5.92
N LYS A 104 11.77 2.97 -6.10
CA LYS A 104 12.74 2.37 -7.03
C LYS A 104 12.05 1.70 -8.22
N THR A 105 10.94 1.01 -7.96
CA THR A 105 10.20 0.21 -8.93
C THR A 105 8.73 0.63 -8.92
N PRO A 106 8.25 1.28 -10.00
CA PRO A 106 6.85 1.71 -10.11
C PRO A 106 5.87 0.56 -9.91
N ILE A 107 4.74 0.84 -9.25
CA ILE A 107 3.63 -0.10 -9.12
C ILE A 107 2.94 -0.17 -10.48
N ARG A 108 2.98 -1.35 -11.12
CA ARG A 108 2.28 -1.61 -12.38
C ARG A 108 0.95 -2.29 -12.08
N PHE A 109 -0.15 -1.72 -12.58
CA PHE A 109 -1.51 -2.21 -12.31
C PHE A 109 -2.43 -1.98 -13.50
N ARG A 110 -2.94 -3.05 -14.14
CA ARG A 110 -3.82 -2.99 -15.35
C ARG A 110 -3.36 -2.02 -16.45
N GLY A 111 -2.06 -1.96 -16.74
CA GLY A 111 -1.49 -1.06 -17.75
C GLY A 111 -1.12 0.34 -17.24
N TYR A 112 -1.49 0.70 -16.01
CA TYR A 112 -1.05 1.92 -15.35
C TYR A 112 0.28 1.70 -14.65
N SER A 113 1.15 2.71 -14.69
CA SER A 113 2.45 2.73 -13.98
C SER A 113 2.45 3.88 -12.97
N ILE A 114 2.48 3.55 -11.69
CA ILE A 114 2.39 4.53 -10.59
C ILE A 114 3.77 4.58 -9.93
N SER A 115 4.48 5.69 -10.16
CA SER A 115 5.83 5.90 -9.63
C SER A 115 5.78 6.94 -8.53
N TYR A 116 6.44 6.69 -7.40
CA TYR A 116 6.71 7.75 -6.43
C TYR A 116 7.97 8.51 -6.88
N ARG A 117 7.79 9.72 -7.43
CA ARG A 117 8.89 10.69 -7.55
C ARG A 117 8.76 11.63 -6.36
N GLY A 118 9.65 11.49 -5.38
CA GLY A 118 9.74 12.44 -4.27
C GLY A 118 9.76 13.86 -4.83
N GLY A 119 8.88 14.72 -4.32
CA GLY A 119 8.74 16.08 -4.80
C GLY A 119 10.13 16.72 -4.85
N ALA A 120 10.57 17.09 -6.05
CA ALA A 120 11.64 18.06 -6.15
C ALA A 120 11.09 19.33 -5.50
N SER A 121 11.63 19.73 -4.35
CA SER A 121 11.53 21.13 -3.96
C SER A 121 12.05 21.94 -5.15
N PRO A 122 11.28 22.90 -5.69
CA PRO A 122 11.85 23.87 -6.60
C PRO A 122 13.03 24.52 -5.87
N ARG A 123 14.25 24.36 -6.37
CA ARG A 123 15.35 25.21 -5.90
C ARG A 123 14.91 26.64 -6.23
N PRO A 124 14.85 27.57 -5.27
CA PRO A 124 14.50 28.95 -5.58
C PRO A 124 15.52 29.48 -6.59
N HIS A 125 15.00 29.95 -7.73
CA HIS A 125 15.78 30.68 -8.71
C HIS A 125 16.30 31.95 -8.03
N ARG A 126 17.62 32.04 -7.85
CA ARG A 126 18.27 33.26 -7.37
C ARG A 126 18.57 34.11 -8.62
N PRO A 127 17.88 35.25 -8.86
CA PRO A 127 18.25 36.12 -9.95
C PRO A 127 19.65 36.71 -9.70
N ARG A 128 20.41 36.89 -10.78
CA ARG A 128 21.71 37.56 -10.78
C ARG A 128 21.53 39.06 -10.62
#